data_AF-A0A820JV31-F1
#
_entry.id   AF-A0A820JV31-F1
#
_cell.length_a   1.000
_cell.length_b   1.000
_cell.length_c   1.000
_cell.angle_alpha   90.00
_cell.angle_beta   90.00
_cell.angle_gamma   90.00
#
_symmetry.space_group_name_H-M   'P 1'
#
loop_
_entity.id
_entity.type
_entity.pdbx_description
1 polymer ?
#
loop_
_entity_poly.entity_id
_entity_poly.type
_entity_poly.pdbx_seq_one_letter_code
_entity_poly.pdbx_strand_id
1 'polypeptide(L)'
;GDAYRLWDELEKDAQEQLFVPCGGLYFGHKDNPDIAATERSLIDAQLPYDRLNAEEIKVKYPAFQLQPDEVALYQKDSGFLRATRCVQANIRLAKAYGAIVHEQTPVIEIVSSSENGKILVRCSSDDTINEEFDRVIVTAGPWMSRLFKDLNLPLRLTRQ
;
A
#
# COMPACT_ATOMS: atom_id res chain seq x y z
N GLY A 1 9.68 5.52 8.35
CA GLY A 1 9.74 5.27 9.81
C GLY A 1 8.44 4.70 10.32
N ASP A 2 7.34 5.44 10.20
CA ASP A 2 6.10 5.11 10.93
C ASP A 2 5.34 3.87 10.47
N ALA A 3 5.47 3.47 9.19
CA ALA A 3 4.70 2.35 8.66
C ALA A 3 4.97 1.03 9.41
N TYR A 4 6.23 0.72 9.74
CA TYR A 4 6.57 -0.50 10.49
C TYR A 4 5.94 -0.52 11.89
N ARG A 5 5.94 0.64 12.57
CA ARG A 5 5.28 0.79 13.87
C ARG A 5 3.77 0.58 13.75
N LEU A 6 3.15 1.17 12.73
CA LEU A 6 1.69 1.03 12.51
C LEU A 6 1.31 -0.42 12.14
N TRP A 7 2.16 -1.15 11.43
CA TRP A 7 1.94 -2.58 11.16
C TRP A 7 2.05 -3.42 12.43
N ASP A 8 3.06 -3.18 13.26
CA ASP A 8 3.22 -3.85 14.56
C ASP A 8 2.02 -3.56 15.50
N GLU A 9 1.54 -2.32 15.54
CA GLU A 9 0.32 -1.95 16.27
C GLU A 9 -0.91 -2.68 15.73
N LEU A 10 -1.09 -2.74 14.41
CA LEU A 10 -2.20 -3.47 13.80
C LEU A 10 -2.12 -4.98 14.09
N GLU A 11 -0.93 -5.60 14.03
CA GLU A 11 -0.74 -7.01 14.36
C GLU A 11 -1.13 -7.31 15.81
N LYS A 12 -0.73 -6.42 16.73
CA LYS A 12 -1.11 -6.51 18.15
C LYS A 12 -2.61 -6.39 18.34
N ASP A 13 -3.26 -5.43 17.70
CA ASP A 13 -4.71 -5.25 17.84
C ASP A 13 -5.48 -6.40 17.16
N ALA A 14 -5.01 -6.87 16.01
CA ALA A 14 -5.65 -7.93 15.24
C ALA A 14 -5.36 -9.35 15.79
N GLN A 15 -4.35 -9.49 16.67
CA GLN A 15 -3.84 -10.76 17.19
C GLN A 15 -3.49 -11.76 16.05
N GLU A 16 -2.87 -11.25 14.99
CA GLU A 16 -2.53 -12.02 13.80
C GLU A 16 -1.20 -11.52 13.21
N GLN A 17 -0.38 -12.42 12.67
CA GLN A 17 0.79 -12.04 11.88
C GLN A 17 0.37 -11.54 10.50
N LEU A 18 0.57 -10.26 10.25
CA LEU A 18 0.32 -9.54 9.01
C LEU A 18 1.61 -9.24 8.23
N PHE A 19 2.71 -8.94 8.93
CA PHE A 19 4.03 -8.72 8.36
C PHE A 19 4.93 -9.93 8.59
N VAL A 20 5.62 -10.36 7.54
CA VAL A 20 6.58 -11.48 7.60
C VAL A 20 7.97 -10.93 7.31
N PRO A 21 8.82 -10.73 8.33
CA PRO A 21 10.17 -10.19 8.16
C PRO A 21 11.14 -11.27 7.66
N CYS A 22 11.06 -11.61 6.37
CA CYS A 22 11.91 -12.63 5.74
C CYS A 22 13.20 -12.08 5.11
N GLY A 23 13.45 -10.78 5.26
CA GLY A 23 14.43 -10.04 4.49
C GLY A 23 13.97 -9.77 3.06
N GLY A 24 14.67 -8.87 2.39
CA GLY A 24 14.44 -8.50 0.99
C GLY A 24 15.76 -8.53 0.22
N LEU A 25 15.74 -9.14 -0.97
CA LEU A 25 16.83 -9.11 -1.93
C LEU A 25 16.42 -8.24 -3.11
N TYR A 26 17.19 -7.20 -3.38
CA TYR A 26 17.07 -6.39 -4.59
C TYR A 26 18.35 -6.53 -5.40
N PHE A 27 18.26 -7.05 -6.62
CA PHE A 27 19.45 -7.38 -7.42
C PHE A 27 19.29 -7.04 -8.90
N GLY A 28 20.42 -6.86 -9.56
CA GLY A 28 20.52 -6.57 -10.98
C GLY A 28 21.93 -6.16 -11.36
N HIS A 29 22.12 -5.75 -12.61
CA HIS A 29 23.42 -5.34 -13.12
C HIS A 29 24.03 -4.20 -12.28
N LYS A 30 25.32 -4.29 -11.95
CA LYS A 30 26.02 -3.37 -11.05
C LYS A 30 25.98 -1.89 -11.51
N ASP A 31 25.85 -1.67 -12.81
CA ASP A 31 25.77 -0.34 -13.42
C ASP A 31 24.31 0.12 -13.66
N ASN A 32 23.30 -0.63 -13.19
CA ASN A 32 21.90 -0.22 -13.27
C ASN A 32 21.63 0.97 -12.32
N PRO A 33 21.12 2.11 -12.84
CA PRO A 33 20.78 3.27 -12.02
C PRO A 33 19.84 2.97 -10.84
N ASP A 34 18.93 2.00 -10.99
CA ASP A 34 17.95 1.66 -9.94
C ASP A 34 18.62 0.96 -8.74
N ILE A 35 19.67 0.16 -8.98
CA ILE A 35 20.49 -0.44 -7.92
C ILE A 35 21.19 0.66 -7.13
N ALA A 36 21.83 1.60 -7.85
CA ALA A 36 22.52 2.73 -7.21
C ALA A 36 21.56 3.65 -6.45
N ALA A 37 20.35 3.88 -6.98
CA ALA A 37 19.32 4.68 -6.31
C ALA A 37 18.78 3.99 -5.05
N THR A 38 18.59 2.67 -5.11
CA THR A 38 18.17 1.87 -3.95
C THR A 38 19.24 1.87 -2.86
N GLU A 39 20.49 1.62 -3.22
CA GLU A 39 21.62 1.65 -2.29
C GLU A 39 21.77 3.02 -1.61
N ARG A 40 21.66 4.11 -2.39
CA ARG A 40 21.68 5.47 -1.84
C ARG A 40 20.54 5.71 -0.86
N SER A 41 19.33 5.25 -1.20
CA SER A 41 18.16 5.40 -0.30
C SER A 41 18.35 4.68 1.03
N LEU A 42 19.00 3.51 1.03
CA LEU A 42 19.35 2.77 2.25
C LEU A 42 20.37 3.53 3.10
N ILE A 43 21.41 4.08 2.47
CA ILE A 43 22.44 4.89 3.12
C ILE A 43 21.83 6.17 3.73
N ASP A 44 21.04 6.91 2.95
CA ASP A 44 20.41 8.17 3.37
C ASP A 44 19.45 7.94 4.54
N ALA A 45 18.75 6.79 4.54
CA ALA A 45 17.86 6.38 5.62
C ALA A 45 18.58 5.70 6.81
N GLN A 46 19.91 5.56 6.75
CA GLN A 46 20.73 4.86 7.75
C GLN A 46 20.25 3.43 8.05
N LEU A 47 19.73 2.74 7.03
CA LEU A 47 19.25 1.38 7.15
C LEU A 47 20.38 0.38 6.89
N PRO A 48 20.60 -0.60 7.79
CA PRO A 48 21.62 -1.61 7.57
C PRO A 48 21.24 -2.51 6.38
N TYR A 49 22.21 -2.77 5.52
CA TYR A 49 22.09 -3.66 4.37
C TYR A 49 23.43 -4.34 4.08
N ASP A 50 23.37 -5.51 3.44
CA ASP A 50 24.55 -6.18 2.90
C ASP A 50 24.58 -6.02 1.38
N ARG A 51 25.72 -5.59 0.84
CA ARG A 51 25.97 -5.61 -0.60
C ARG A 51 26.70 -6.91 -0.95
N LEU A 52 26.06 -7.77 -1.74
CA LEU A 52 26.54 -9.11 -2.07
C LEU A 52 26.86 -9.20 -3.56
N ASN A 53 27.96 -9.87 -3.90
CA ASN A 53 28.29 -10.24 -5.27
C ASN A 53 27.66 -11.60 -5.66
N ALA A 54 27.77 -11.97 -6.94
CA ALA A 54 27.19 -13.21 -7.47
C ALA A 54 27.65 -14.49 -6.74
N GLU A 55 28.92 -14.59 -6.36
CA GLU A 55 29.45 -15.77 -5.65
C GLU A 55 28.90 -15.85 -4.22
N GLU A 56 28.80 -14.71 -3.52
CA GLU A 56 28.20 -14.66 -2.19
C GLU A 56 26.71 -15.03 -2.22
N ILE A 57 25.96 -14.57 -3.23
CA ILE A 57 24.56 -14.95 -3.43
C ILE A 57 24.41 -16.44 -3.71
N LYS A 58 25.25 -17.02 -4.57
CA LYS A 58 25.23 -18.46 -4.86
C LYS A 58 25.42 -19.32 -3.61
N VAL A 59 26.24 -18.87 -2.65
CA VAL A 59 26.46 -19.56 -1.38
C VAL A 59 25.30 -19.32 -0.39
N LYS A 60 24.88 -18.07 -0.19
CA LYS A 60 23.88 -17.70 0.84
C LYS A 60 22.45 -17.99 0.41
N TYR A 61 22.14 -17.82 -0.87
CA TYR A 61 20.80 -17.93 -1.45
C TYR A 61 20.86 -18.73 -2.77
N PRO A 62 21.14 -20.05 -2.72
CA PRO A 62 21.42 -20.88 -3.90
C PRO A 62 20.24 -21.01 -4.90
N ALA A 63 19.04 -20.56 -4.52
CA ALA A 63 17.88 -20.47 -5.41
C ALA A 63 18.02 -19.34 -6.46
N PHE A 64 18.91 -18.37 -6.23
CA PHE A 64 19.19 -17.27 -7.16
C PHE A 64 20.55 -17.49 -7.83
N GLN A 65 20.60 -17.31 -9.15
CA GLN A 65 21.81 -17.41 -9.96
C GLN A 65 22.02 -16.09 -10.69
N LEU A 66 22.86 -15.24 -10.10
CA LEU A 66 23.21 -13.95 -10.67
C LEU A 66 24.35 -14.10 -11.68
N GLN A 67 24.36 -13.22 -12.68
CA GLN A 67 25.50 -13.07 -13.59
C GLN A 67 26.70 -12.43 -12.86
N PRO A 68 27.94 -12.63 -13.35
CA PRO A 68 29.14 -12.11 -12.70
C PRO A 68 29.17 -10.57 -12.53
N ASP A 69 28.43 -9.85 -13.36
CA ASP A 69 28.28 -8.38 -13.36
C ASP A 69 27.05 -7.89 -12.59
N GLU A 70 26.28 -8.79 -11.97
CA GLU A 70 25.17 -8.46 -11.10
C GLU A 70 25.57 -8.41 -9.62
N VAL A 71 24.83 -7.59 -8.88
CA VAL A 71 24.98 -7.42 -7.43
C VAL A 71 23.61 -7.45 -6.77
N ALA A 72 23.60 -7.75 -5.48
CA ALA A 72 22.40 -7.75 -4.66
C ALA A 72 22.57 -6.85 -3.43
N LEU A 73 21.50 -6.15 -3.07
CA LEU A 73 21.34 -5.45 -1.82
C LEU A 73 20.38 -6.28 -0.95
N TYR A 74 20.87 -6.80 0.18
CA TYR A 74 20.08 -7.54 1.13
C TYR A 74 19.73 -6.66 2.33
N GLN A 75 18.45 -6.53 2.64
CA GLN A 75 17.96 -5.79 3.79
C GLN A 75 17.21 -6.75 4.72
N LYS A 76 17.79 -7.03 5.89
CA LYS A 76 17.32 -8.08 6.82
C LYS A 76 15.93 -7.81 7.41
N ASP A 77 15.57 -6.55 7.61
CA ASP A 77 14.32 -6.16 8.29
C ASP A 77 13.13 -6.05 7.31
N SER A 78 13.40 -6.23 6.01
CA SER A 78 12.41 -6.23 4.95
C SER A 78 11.59 -7.52 5.00
N GLY A 79 10.52 -7.54 4.23
CA GLY A 79 9.61 -8.66 4.21
C GLY A 79 8.42 -8.38 3.32
N PHE A 80 7.33 -9.09 3.57
CA PHE A 80 6.08 -8.85 2.88
C PHE A 80 4.91 -8.75 3.85
N LEU A 81 3.91 -7.99 3.45
CA LEU A 81 2.62 -7.94 4.12
C LEU A 81 1.67 -8.95 3.48
N ARG A 82 0.88 -9.63 4.32
CA ARG A 82 -0.26 -10.42 3.86
C ARG A 82 -1.41 -9.46 3.54
N ALA A 83 -1.34 -8.80 2.38
CA ALA A 83 -2.20 -7.68 2.01
C ALA A 83 -3.70 -7.93 2.26
N THR A 84 -4.24 -9.07 1.80
CA THR A 84 -5.66 -9.43 2.02
C THR A 84 -6.01 -9.50 3.51
N ARG A 85 -5.13 -10.10 4.33
CA ARG A 85 -5.33 -10.20 5.78
C ARG A 85 -5.23 -8.82 6.44
N CYS A 86 -4.33 -7.96 5.97
CA CYS A 86 -4.22 -6.59 6.47
C CYS A 86 -5.54 -5.82 6.27
N VAL A 87 -6.14 -5.93 5.08
CA VAL A 87 -7.43 -5.29 4.78
C VAL A 87 -8.55 -5.88 5.65
N GLN A 88 -8.63 -7.21 5.75
CA GLN A 88 -9.64 -7.90 6.56
C GLN A 88 -9.52 -7.56 8.05
N ALA A 89 -8.30 -7.47 8.59
CA ALA A 89 -8.01 -7.08 9.96
C ALA A 89 -8.49 -5.65 10.23
N ASN A 90 -8.16 -4.70 9.36
CA ASN A 90 -8.62 -3.31 9.47
C ASN A 90 -10.16 -3.21 9.45
N ILE A 91 -10.83 -3.91 8.52
CA ILE A 91 -12.30 -3.92 8.44
C ILE A 91 -12.92 -4.50 9.72
N ARG A 92 -12.38 -5.63 10.21
CA ARG A 92 -12.87 -6.29 11.43
C ARG A 92 -12.72 -5.38 12.65
N LEU A 93 -11.54 -4.77 12.82
CA LEU A 93 -11.27 -3.85 13.92
C LEU A 93 -12.13 -2.59 13.84
N ALA A 94 -12.26 -1.98 12.65
CA ALA A 94 -13.12 -0.82 12.45
C ALA A 94 -14.58 -1.13 12.83
N LYS A 95 -15.12 -2.28 12.40
CA LYS A 95 -16.46 -2.74 12.81
C LYS A 95 -16.57 -2.91 14.33
N ALA A 96 -15.56 -3.48 14.98
CA ALA A 96 -15.52 -3.63 16.43
C ALA A 96 -15.52 -2.28 17.18
N TYR A 97 -14.95 -1.23 16.59
CA TYR A 97 -15.01 0.15 17.08
C TYR A 97 -16.26 0.92 16.66
N GLY A 98 -17.24 0.28 16.00
CA GLY A 98 -18.53 0.87 15.65
C GLY A 98 -18.62 1.44 14.24
N ALA A 99 -17.62 1.23 13.37
CA ALA A 99 -17.73 1.60 11.97
C ALA A 99 -18.77 0.73 11.25
N ILE A 100 -19.60 1.35 10.42
CA ILE A 100 -20.55 0.66 9.56
C ILE A 100 -19.88 0.44 8.19
N VAL A 101 -19.95 -0.79 7.67
CA VAL A 101 -19.33 -1.15 6.39
C VAL A 101 -20.39 -1.73 5.48
N HIS A 102 -20.62 -1.04 4.36
CA HIS A 102 -21.50 -1.46 3.29
C HIS A 102 -20.69 -2.13 2.19
N GLU A 103 -20.71 -3.46 2.15
CA GLU A 103 -20.10 -4.23 1.06
C GLU A 103 -21.02 -4.22 -0.16
N GLN A 104 -20.46 -4.49 -1.35
CA GLN A 104 -21.21 -4.57 -2.61
C GLN A 104 -22.06 -3.31 -2.93
N THR A 105 -21.65 -2.16 -2.39
CA THR A 105 -22.38 -0.89 -2.46
C THR A 105 -21.50 0.14 -3.18
N PRO A 106 -21.48 0.15 -4.52
CA PRO A 106 -20.63 1.06 -5.28
C PRO A 106 -21.15 2.49 -5.18
N VAL A 107 -20.30 3.42 -4.73
CA VAL A 107 -20.60 4.86 -4.81
C VAL A 107 -20.57 5.29 -6.28
N ILE A 108 -21.66 5.89 -6.76
CA ILE A 108 -21.78 6.36 -8.15
C ILE A 108 -21.61 7.88 -8.27
N GLU A 109 -21.86 8.63 -7.19
CA GLU A 109 -21.80 10.08 -7.18
C GLU A 109 -21.55 10.63 -5.77
N ILE A 110 -20.82 11.75 -5.68
CA ILE A 110 -20.60 12.52 -4.45
C ILE A 110 -20.93 13.98 -4.76
N VAL A 111 -21.89 14.56 -4.04
CA VAL A 111 -22.38 15.91 -4.25
C VAL A 111 -22.22 16.74 -2.98
N SER A 112 -21.57 17.90 -3.07
CA SER A 112 -21.59 18.87 -1.97
C SER A 112 -22.93 19.59 -1.94
N SER A 113 -23.65 19.49 -0.82
CA SER A 113 -24.88 20.24 -0.61
C SER A 113 -24.55 21.69 -0.25
N SER A 114 -25.00 22.63 -1.07
CA SER A 114 -24.81 24.07 -0.82
C SER A 114 -25.69 24.61 0.31
N GLU A 115 -26.71 23.88 0.74
CA GLU A 115 -27.74 24.38 1.67
C GLU A 115 -27.41 24.10 3.14
N ASN A 116 -26.78 22.96 3.44
CA ASN A 116 -26.50 22.54 4.83
C ASN A 116 -25.01 22.23 5.10
N GLY A 117 -24.15 22.37 4.09
CA GLY A 117 -22.71 22.07 4.19
C GLY A 117 -22.38 20.58 4.35
N LYS A 118 -23.37 19.70 4.19
CA LYS A 118 -23.19 18.23 4.16
C LYS A 118 -22.78 17.77 2.77
N ILE A 119 -22.28 16.54 2.71
CA ILE A 119 -21.89 15.86 1.47
C ILE A 119 -22.85 14.69 1.28
N LEU A 120 -23.59 14.69 0.18
CA LEU A 120 -24.45 13.61 -0.23
C LEU A 120 -23.63 12.56 -0.99
N VAL A 121 -23.72 11.30 -0.57
CA VAL A 121 -23.10 10.15 -1.23
C VAL A 121 -24.20 9.27 -1.77
N ARG A 122 -24.21 9.05 -3.09
CA ARG A 122 -25.19 8.21 -3.78
C ARG A 122 -24.56 6.88 -4.18
N CYS A 123 -25.23 5.79 -3.83
CA CYS A 123 -24.78 4.42 -4.13
C CYS A 123 -25.68 3.71 -5.16
N SER A 124 -26.82 4.29 -5.51
CA SER A 124 -27.70 3.81 -6.57
C SER A 124 -28.26 4.98 -7.38
N SER A 125 -28.58 4.73 -8.65
CA SER A 125 -29.16 5.73 -9.55
C SER A 125 -30.65 5.99 -9.31
N ASP A 126 -31.31 5.14 -8.53
CA ASP A 126 -32.74 5.24 -8.20
C ASP A 126 -33.00 5.85 -6.80
N ASP A 127 -32.00 6.55 -6.24
CA ASP A 127 -32.05 7.23 -4.94
C ASP A 127 -32.38 6.32 -3.73
N THR A 128 -32.36 5.00 -3.90
CA THR A 128 -32.70 4.04 -2.84
C THR A 128 -31.64 3.94 -1.74
N ILE A 129 -30.40 4.34 -2.02
CA ILE A 129 -29.27 4.31 -1.07
C ILE A 129 -28.50 5.63 -1.19
N ASN A 130 -28.96 6.62 -0.44
CA ASN A 130 -28.38 7.96 -0.34
C ASN A 130 -28.11 8.30 1.12
N GLU A 131 -26.89 8.71 1.43
CA GLU A 131 -26.49 9.07 2.80
C GLU A 131 -25.76 10.41 2.84
N GLU A 132 -25.98 11.18 3.91
CA GLU A 132 -25.35 12.48 4.13
C GLU A 132 -24.24 12.39 5.17
N PHE A 133 -23.09 13.01 4.88
CA PHE A 133 -21.92 13.02 5.75
C PHE A 133 -21.38 14.43 5.96
N ASP A 134 -20.78 14.68 7.12
CA ASP A 134 -20.04 15.94 7.37
C ASP A 134 -18.74 16.02 6.58
N ARG A 135 -18.09 14.87 6.36
CA ARG A 135 -16.80 14.74 5.68
C ARG A 135 -16.76 13.43 4.93
N VAL A 136 -16.07 13.43 3.79
CA VAL A 136 -15.86 12.23 2.97
C VAL A 136 -14.38 12.09 2.66
N ILE A 137 -13.83 10.90 2.91
CA ILE A 137 -12.49 10.49 2.47
C ILE A 137 -12.69 9.54 1.30
N VAL A 138 -12.06 9.81 0.16
CA VAL A 138 -12.21 8.98 -1.04
C VAL A 138 -10.92 8.22 -1.34
N THR A 139 -11.00 6.90 -1.21
CA THR A 139 -9.90 5.95 -1.48
C THR A 139 -10.29 4.94 -2.56
N ALA A 140 -10.96 5.41 -3.62
CA ALA A 140 -11.57 4.57 -4.66
C ALA A 140 -10.58 4.04 -5.72
N GLY A 141 -9.28 4.05 -5.45
CA GLY A 141 -8.24 3.50 -6.33
C GLY A 141 -8.39 3.91 -7.81
N PRO A 142 -8.38 2.95 -8.77
CA PRO A 142 -8.47 3.26 -10.20
C PRO A 142 -9.83 3.86 -10.63
N TRP A 143 -10.86 3.84 -9.78
CA TRP A 143 -12.17 4.42 -10.09
C TRP A 143 -12.29 5.91 -9.78
N MET A 144 -11.25 6.53 -9.20
CA MET A 144 -11.21 7.97 -8.90
C MET A 144 -11.55 8.86 -10.10
N SER A 145 -11.03 8.54 -11.29
CA SER A 145 -11.30 9.30 -12.51
C SER A 145 -12.76 9.24 -12.96
N ARG A 146 -13.45 8.13 -12.70
CA ARG A 146 -14.88 7.97 -12.98
C ARG A 146 -15.72 8.76 -11.98
N LEU A 147 -15.38 8.65 -10.69
CA LEU A 147 -16.14 9.28 -9.61
C LEU A 147 -16.03 10.81 -9.63
N PHE A 148 -14.90 11.34 -10.10
CA PHE A 148 -14.61 12.77 -10.16
C PHE A 148 -14.39 13.28 -11.58
N LYS A 149 -15.05 12.66 -12.56
CA LYS A 149 -14.96 13.05 -13.99
C LYS A 149 -15.20 14.54 -14.22
N ASP A 150 -16.09 15.15 -13.43
CA ASP A 150 -16.52 16.54 -13.60
C ASP A 150 -15.62 17.55 -12.88
N LEU A 151 -14.74 17.09 -11.97
CA LEU A 151 -13.84 17.95 -11.21
C LEU A 151 -12.53 18.28 -11.94
N ASN A 152 -12.36 17.80 -13.18
CA ASN A 152 -11.18 17.99 -14.02
C ASN A 152 -9.85 17.90 -13.23
N LEU A 153 -9.78 16.93 -12.31
CA LEU A 153 -8.62 16.77 -11.43
C LEU A 153 -7.41 16.39 -12.31
N PRO A 154 -6.21 16.93 -12.06
CA PRO A 154 -5.00 16.62 -12.84
C PRO A 154 -4.44 15.23 -12.48
N LEU A 155 -5.29 14.20 -12.50
CA LEU A 155 -4.94 12.83 -12.15
C LEU A 155 -4.52 12.07 -13.41
N ARG A 156 -3.28 11.61 -13.42
CA ARG A 156 -2.78 10.66 -14.43
C ARG A 156 -2.85 9.26 -13.85
N LEU A 157 -3.68 8.39 -14.42
CA LEU A 157 -3.66 6.97 -14.08
C LEU A 157 -2.34 6.35 -14.56
N THR A 158 -1.56 5.81 -13.62
CA THR A 158 -0.35 5.02 -13.89
C THR A 158 -0.64 3.57 -13.57
N ARG A 159 -0.16 2.65 -14.42
CA ARG A 159 -0.10 1.22 -14.08
C ARG A 159 1.35 0.93 -13.68
N GLN A 160 1.53 0.32 -12.52
CA GLN A 160 2.81 -0.26 -12.09
C GLN A 160 2.86 -1.72 -12.53
#